data_AF-A0A2E6WL72-F1
#
_entry.id   AF-A0A2E6WL72-F1
#
_cell.length_a   1.000
_cell.length_b   1.000
_cell.length_c   1.000
_cell.angle_alpha   90.00
_cell.angle_beta   90.00
_cell.angle_gamma   90.00
#
_symmetry.space_group_name_H-M   'P 1'
#
loop_
_entity.id
_entity.type
_entity.pdbx_description
1 polymer ?
#
loop_
_entity_poly.entity_id
_entity_poly.type
_entity_poly.pdbx_seq_one_letter_code
_entity_poly.pdbx_strand_id
1 'polypeptide(L)'
;MTHKINSNYSPVPNWCKLPYGMTFKNDATSVAVDSKDNVYVFCRGPVSLFIFDSEGNYINSWGEGEFLRPHGICVDKNDDLYLIDDQGHMVEKRTKEGKLIFRLGEKGKSSVRQSGDIFNLPTDAIIDPDTGDIFISDGYGNSRVHKFDTDGKYIKSWGEPGSDPGKFSLPHNIAITSDKRLLVADRENFRLQIFDTEGNFIDQWHIHHPMSVTTDKEDNIYVGEMGPPPVQEGVKNLGNCVSILNPEGKLIERLGDELPGSDDNQFVAPHGIAVDSKGSIYVAEVAWTFWFSRQENPPIGEIPSLRKWQRNA
;
A
#
# COMPACT_ATOMS: atom_id res chain seq x y z
N MET A 1 -27.76 -0.34 -19.43
CA MET A 1 -27.37 1.00 -19.90
C MET A 1 -26.08 1.34 -19.17
N THR A 2 -24.97 1.25 -19.88
CA THR A 2 -23.62 1.45 -19.36
C THR A 2 -23.39 2.94 -19.15
N HIS A 3 -23.40 3.40 -17.89
CA HIS A 3 -22.73 4.65 -17.57
C HIS A 3 -21.22 4.40 -17.68
N LYS A 4 -20.69 4.43 -18.91
CA LYS A 4 -19.29 4.75 -19.12
C LYS A 4 -19.12 6.19 -18.65
N ILE A 5 -18.80 6.36 -17.37
CA ILE A 5 -18.06 7.54 -16.95
C ILE A 5 -16.83 7.52 -17.84
N ASN A 6 -16.61 8.57 -18.64
CA ASN A 6 -15.34 8.76 -19.32
C ASN A 6 -14.29 8.81 -18.22
N SER A 7 -13.64 7.67 -17.99
CA SER A 7 -12.62 7.56 -16.97
C SER A 7 -11.50 8.52 -17.34
N ASN A 8 -10.98 9.26 -16.36
CA ASN A 8 -9.78 10.06 -16.59
C ASN A 8 -8.54 9.18 -16.73
N TYR A 9 -8.69 7.86 -16.63
CA TYR A 9 -7.62 6.88 -16.67
C TYR A 9 -7.90 5.77 -17.68
N SER A 10 -6.85 5.18 -18.22
CA SER A 10 -6.92 3.97 -19.04
C SER A 10 -5.91 2.94 -18.53
N PRO A 11 -6.27 1.64 -18.46
CA PRO A 11 -5.30 0.62 -18.10
C PRO A 11 -4.21 0.53 -19.17
N VAL A 12 -2.99 0.19 -18.75
CA VAL A 12 -1.84 -0.05 -19.63
C VAL A 12 -1.50 -1.55 -19.56
N PRO A 13 -2.05 -2.38 -20.47
CA PRO A 13 -1.84 -3.82 -20.46
C PRO A 13 -0.36 -4.17 -20.59
N ASN A 14 0.08 -5.20 -19.86
CA ASN A 14 1.45 -5.72 -19.93
C ASN A 14 2.55 -4.64 -19.75
N TRP A 15 2.27 -3.61 -18.95
CA TRP A 15 3.24 -2.55 -18.69
C TRP A 15 4.55 -3.10 -18.10
N CYS A 16 4.45 -3.99 -17.11
CA CYS A 16 5.61 -4.58 -16.42
C CYS A 16 6.33 -5.61 -17.29
N LYS A 17 7.52 -5.28 -17.77
CA LYS A 17 8.37 -6.18 -18.57
C LYS A 17 9.29 -6.99 -17.67
N LEU A 18 8.71 -7.97 -16.97
CA LEU A 18 9.45 -8.83 -16.06
C LEU A 18 10.47 -9.70 -16.84
N PRO A 19 11.75 -9.76 -16.44
CA PRO A 19 12.74 -10.59 -17.14
C PRO A 19 12.39 -12.08 -17.09
N TYR A 20 12.80 -12.82 -18.11
CA TYR A 20 12.58 -14.26 -18.19
C TYR A 20 13.14 -14.99 -16.95
N GLY A 21 12.33 -15.86 -16.35
CA GLY A 21 12.69 -16.64 -15.16
C GLY A 21 12.50 -15.91 -13.83
N MET A 22 12.14 -14.63 -13.85
CA MET A 22 11.75 -13.88 -12.65
C MET A 22 10.24 -13.95 -12.43
N THR A 23 9.82 -13.81 -11.18
CA THR A 23 8.41 -13.95 -10.75
C THR A 23 8.20 -13.15 -9.48
N PHE A 24 7.04 -12.51 -9.34
CA PHE A 24 6.60 -11.93 -8.06
C PHE A 24 6.02 -13.00 -7.12
N LYS A 25 6.01 -14.26 -7.58
CA LYS A 25 5.34 -15.40 -6.95
C LYS A 25 3.88 -15.07 -6.64
N ASN A 26 3.23 -14.44 -7.62
CA ASN A 26 1.81 -14.11 -7.62
C ASN A 26 1.33 -13.04 -6.63
N ASP A 27 2.22 -12.43 -5.83
CA ASP A 27 1.87 -11.34 -4.91
C ASP A 27 2.95 -10.24 -4.93
N ALA A 28 2.67 -9.16 -5.65
CA ALA A 28 3.33 -7.88 -5.38
C ALA A 28 2.55 -7.20 -4.25
N THR A 29 3.21 -6.93 -3.14
CA THR A 29 2.55 -6.46 -1.92
C THR A 29 2.42 -4.95 -1.92
N SER A 30 3.44 -4.23 -2.35
CA SER A 30 3.36 -2.78 -2.42
C SER A 30 4.24 -2.23 -3.53
N VAL A 31 3.96 -0.99 -3.90
CA VAL A 31 4.63 -0.27 -4.96
C VAL A 31 4.91 1.15 -4.49
N ALA A 32 6.07 1.70 -4.86
CA ALA A 32 6.44 3.09 -4.62
C ALA A 32 7.12 3.67 -5.86
N VAL A 33 7.16 4.99 -5.95
CA VAL A 33 7.76 5.72 -7.07
C VAL A 33 8.78 6.73 -6.54
N ASP A 34 9.95 6.81 -7.17
CA ASP A 34 10.98 7.79 -6.81
C ASP A 34 10.85 9.12 -7.58
N SER A 35 11.74 10.07 -7.28
CA SER A 35 11.76 11.41 -7.91
C SER A 35 11.95 11.42 -9.43
N LYS A 36 12.31 10.28 -10.03
CA LYS A 36 12.53 10.11 -11.48
C LYS A 36 11.46 9.25 -12.15
N ASP A 37 10.36 8.98 -11.45
CA ASP A 37 9.30 8.07 -11.88
C ASP A 37 9.79 6.62 -12.09
N ASN A 38 10.86 6.19 -11.42
CA ASN A 38 11.18 4.76 -11.34
C ASN A 38 10.24 4.10 -10.33
N VAL A 39 9.78 2.90 -10.67
CA VAL A 39 8.76 2.15 -9.95
C VAL A 39 9.41 1.00 -9.20
N TYR A 40 9.29 1.02 -7.89
CA TYR A 40 9.81 0.02 -6.97
C TYR A 40 8.68 -0.91 -6.55
N VAL A 41 8.83 -2.20 -6.81
CA VAL A 41 7.82 -3.22 -6.56
C VAL A 41 8.35 -4.16 -5.50
N PHE A 42 7.70 -4.16 -4.34
CA PHE A 42 8.02 -5.06 -3.25
C PHE A 42 7.06 -6.26 -3.30
N CYS A 43 7.59 -7.48 -3.21
CA CYS A 43 6.83 -8.69 -3.49
C CYS A 43 7.31 -9.88 -2.66
N ARG A 44 6.52 -10.96 -2.63
CA ARG A 44 6.82 -12.19 -1.87
C ARG A 44 7.55 -13.25 -2.70
N GLY A 45 8.10 -12.84 -3.84
CA GLY A 45 8.91 -13.67 -4.71
C GLY A 45 10.26 -14.05 -4.10
N PRO A 46 11.04 -14.91 -4.78
CA PRO A 46 12.40 -15.23 -4.37
C PRO A 46 13.28 -13.98 -4.24
N VAL A 47 13.11 -13.04 -5.18
CA VAL A 47 13.67 -11.69 -5.11
C VAL A 47 12.58 -10.77 -4.57
N SER A 48 12.88 -10.03 -3.50
CA SER A 48 11.85 -9.26 -2.79
C SER A 48 11.56 -7.91 -3.43
N LEU A 49 12.54 -7.28 -4.08
CA LEU A 49 12.40 -5.95 -4.66
C LEU A 49 12.81 -5.91 -6.13
N PHE A 50 11.95 -5.30 -6.95
CA PHE A 50 12.21 -5.02 -8.36
C PHE A 50 12.11 -3.52 -8.64
N ILE A 51 12.88 -3.04 -9.60
CA ILE A 51 12.92 -1.64 -10.02
C ILE A 51 12.69 -1.60 -11.52
N PHE A 52 11.71 -0.80 -11.94
CA PHE A 52 11.37 -0.54 -13.34
C PHE A 52 11.43 0.96 -13.63
N ASP A 53 11.65 1.35 -14.88
CA ASP A 53 11.39 2.74 -15.29
C ASP A 53 9.89 3.00 -15.49
N SER A 54 9.52 4.26 -15.74
CA SER A 54 8.11 4.64 -15.98
C SER A 54 7.45 3.94 -17.20
N GLU A 55 8.24 3.39 -18.12
CA GLU A 55 7.81 2.62 -19.30
C GLU A 55 7.73 1.11 -19.04
N GLY A 56 8.08 0.68 -17.82
CA GLY A 56 8.01 -0.70 -17.36
C GLY A 56 9.20 -1.55 -17.79
N ASN A 57 10.29 -0.93 -18.26
CA ASN A 57 11.54 -1.64 -18.54
C ASN A 57 12.24 -1.96 -17.21
N TYR A 58 12.73 -3.19 -17.08
CA TYR A 58 13.49 -3.63 -15.91
C TYR A 58 14.81 -2.84 -15.79
N ILE A 59 15.06 -2.31 -14.59
CA ILE A 59 16.31 -1.62 -14.22
C ILE A 59 17.18 -2.55 -13.37
N ASN A 60 16.66 -3.02 -12.24
CA ASN A 60 17.41 -3.83 -11.28
C ASN A 60 16.48 -4.60 -10.32
N SER A 61 17.04 -5.51 -9.53
CA SER A 61 16.34 -6.19 -8.44
C SER A 61 17.31 -6.67 -7.37
N TRP A 62 16.82 -6.81 -6.14
CA TRP A 62 17.62 -7.28 -4.99
C TRP A 62 16.73 -7.71 -3.81
N GLY A 63 17.35 -8.15 -2.71
CA GLY A 63 16.66 -8.54 -1.48
C GLY A 63 16.26 -10.03 -1.43
N GLU A 64 16.98 -10.88 -2.16
CA GLU A 64 16.80 -12.34 -2.10
C GLU A 64 17.18 -12.89 -0.73
N GLY A 65 16.23 -13.57 -0.07
CA GLY A 65 16.44 -14.16 1.27
C GLY A 65 16.62 -13.16 2.42
N GLU A 66 16.48 -11.86 2.16
CA GLU A 66 16.72 -10.82 3.16
C GLU A 66 15.50 -10.51 4.04
N PHE A 67 14.29 -10.75 3.53
CA PHE A 67 13.02 -10.46 4.19
C PHE A 67 12.25 -11.74 4.50
N LEU A 68 11.53 -11.77 5.63
CA LEU A 68 10.69 -12.90 6.04
C LEU A 68 9.34 -12.86 5.33
N ARG A 69 8.67 -11.70 5.33
CA ARG A 69 7.48 -11.45 4.52
C ARG A 69 7.38 -9.96 4.18
N PRO A 70 7.88 -9.58 2.99
CA PRO A 70 7.67 -8.26 2.39
C PRO A 70 6.21 -7.80 2.50
N HIS A 71 6.00 -6.56 2.92
CA HIS A 71 4.68 -5.95 3.03
C HIS A 71 4.64 -4.55 2.37
N GLY A 72 4.96 -3.49 3.12
CA GLY A 72 4.94 -2.10 2.66
C GLY A 72 6.28 -1.63 2.09
N ILE A 73 6.21 -0.63 1.21
CA ILE A 73 7.34 0.13 0.70
C ILE A 73 6.93 1.59 0.52
N CYS A 74 7.79 2.53 0.91
CA CYS A 74 7.67 3.92 0.51
C CYS A 74 9.04 4.53 0.23
N VAL A 75 9.04 5.68 -0.44
CA VAL A 75 10.24 6.41 -0.85
C VAL A 75 10.22 7.78 -0.19
N ASP A 76 11.34 8.20 0.41
CA ASP A 76 11.49 9.54 0.97
C ASP A 76 12.01 10.55 -0.08
N LYS A 77 12.11 11.83 0.32
CA LYS A 77 12.57 12.92 -0.56
C LYS A 77 14.01 12.78 -1.09
N ASN A 78 14.81 11.88 -0.51
CA ASN A 78 16.18 11.61 -0.95
C ASN A 78 16.27 10.37 -1.85
N ASP A 79 15.13 9.81 -2.26
CA ASP A 79 15.01 8.52 -2.93
C ASP A 79 15.51 7.33 -2.08
N ASP A 80 15.55 7.47 -0.75
CA ASP A 80 15.79 6.33 0.15
C ASP A 80 14.48 5.55 0.36
N LEU A 81 14.62 4.23 0.43
CA LEU A 81 13.52 3.29 0.55
C LEU A 81 13.26 2.95 2.01
N TYR A 82 12.01 2.92 2.42
CA TYR A 82 11.57 2.33 3.68
C TYR A 82 10.83 1.04 3.37
N LEU A 83 11.34 -0.07 3.89
CA LEU A 83 10.88 -1.43 3.58
C LEU A 83 10.35 -2.09 4.84
N ILE A 84 9.09 -2.50 4.80
CA ILE A 84 8.38 -3.07 5.95
C ILE A 84 8.30 -4.59 5.80
N ASP A 85 8.87 -5.30 6.76
CA ASP A 85 8.81 -6.75 6.86
C ASP A 85 7.91 -7.10 8.04
N ASP A 86 6.69 -7.55 7.75
CA ASP A 86 5.67 -7.71 8.79
C ASP A 86 6.05 -8.87 9.74
N GLN A 87 6.40 -10.05 9.22
CA GLN A 87 6.92 -11.17 10.00
C GLN A 87 8.34 -10.93 10.50
N GLY A 88 9.07 -10.03 9.85
CA GLY A 88 10.32 -9.47 10.37
C GLY A 88 10.12 -8.58 11.59
N HIS A 89 8.90 -8.12 11.86
CA HIS A 89 8.58 -7.16 12.93
C HIS A 89 9.48 -5.92 12.88
N MET A 90 9.79 -5.44 11.66
CA MET A 90 10.78 -4.39 11.46
C MET A 90 10.49 -3.50 10.26
N VAL A 91 11.08 -2.32 10.28
CA VAL A 91 11.16 -1.40 9.15
C VAL A 91 12.62 -1.08 8.89
N GLU A 92 13.06 -1.15 7.63
CA GLU A 92 14.42 -0.81 7.24
C GLU A 92 14.44 0.38 6.29
N LYS A 93 15.23 1.40 6.64
CA LYS A 93 15.60 2.45 5.69
C LYS A 93 16.84 2.01 4.92
N ARG A 94 16.78 2.03 3.60
CA ARG A 94 17.88 1.65 2.71
C ARG A 94 18.06 2.63 1.57
N THR A 95 19.26 2.71 1.01
CA THR A 95 19.43 3.39 -0.28
C THR A 95 18.74 2.59 -1.40
N LYS A 96 18.51 3.21 -2.56
CA LYS A 96 17.97 2.52 -3.75
C LYS A 96 18.83 1.34 -4.24
N GLU A 97 20.14 1.34 -3.94
CA GLU A 97 21.06 0.22 -4.20
C GLU A 97 20.99 -0.89 -3.13
N GLY A 98 20.13 -0.74 -2.12
CA GLY A 98 19.89 -1.75 -1.08
C GLY A 98 20.82 -1.68 0.12
N LYS A 99 21.65 -0.64 0.24
CA LYS A 99 22.51 -0.45 1.42
C LYS A 99 21.66 -0.03 2.62
N LEU A 100 21.75 -0.77 3.73
CA LEU A 100 21.08 -0.43 4.99
C LEU A 100 21.60 0.89 5.56
N ILE A 101 20.68 1.80 5.88
CA ILE A 101 20.94 3.06 6.60
C ILE A 101 20.64 2.86 8.08
N PHE A 102 19.40 2.47 8.41
CA PHE A 102 19.00 2.07 9.76
C PHE A 102 17.85 1.08 9.74
N ARG A 103 17.60 0.44 10.89
CA ARG A 103 16.46 -0.45 11.13
C ARG A 103 15.70 0.00 12.38
N LEU A 104 14.38 -0.02 12.30
CA LEU A 104 13.46 0.10 13.42
C LEU A 104 12.91 -1.29 13.76
N GLY A 105 12.87 -1.63 15.04
CA GLY A 105 12.56 -2.99 15.50
C GLY A 105 13.75 -3.95 15.37
N GLU A 106 13.55 -5.18 15.82
CA GLU A 106 14.56 -6.24 15.76
C GLU A 106 14.02 -7.43 14.96
N LYS A 107 14.78 -7.87 13.95
CA LYS A 107 14.35 -8.89 13.00
C LYS A 107 13.88 -10.16 13.72
N GLY A 108 12.61 -10.50 13.50
CA GLY A 108 11.97 -11.70 14.04
C GLY A 108 11.57 -11.61 15.53
N LYS A 109 11.72 -10.43 16.16
CA LYS A 109 11.26 -10.20 17.54
C LYS A 109 10.02 -9.33 17.54
N SER A 110 8.90 -9.94 17.91
CA SER A 110 7.63 -9.26 18.09
C SER A 110 7.44 -8.72 19.50
N SER A 111 6.72 -7.61 19.63
CA SER A 111 6.06 -7.26 20.88
C SER A 111 4.87 -8.19 21.15
N VAL A 112 4.24 -8.09 22.32
CA VAL A 112 3.05 -8.87 22.63
C VAL A 112 1.86 -8.36 21.80
N ARG A 113 1.07 -9.29 21.25
CA ARG A 113 -0.11 -8.96 20.44
C ARG A 113 -1.01 -7.97 21.19
N GLN A 114 -1.32 -6.85 20.54
CA GLN A 114 -2.15 -5.75 21.06
C GLN A 114 -1.62 -5.05 22.33
N SER A 115 -0.33 -5.20 22.68
CA SER A 115 0.24 -4.45 23.82
C SER A 115 0.39 -2.96 23.54
N GLY A 116 0.47 -2.57 22.27
CA GLY A 116 0.80 -1.22 21.87
C GLY A 116 2.31 -0.95 21.75
N ASP A 117 3.16 -1.92 22.06
CA ASP A 117 4.61 -1.78 21.93
C ASP A 117 5.09 -2.07 20.50
N ILE A 118 6.24 -1.50 20.14
CA ILE A 118 6.91 -1.59 18.84
C ILE A 118 7.64 -2.93 18.68
N PHE A 119 7.40 -3.76 17.66
CA PHE A 119 6.27 -3.80 16.71
C PHE A 119 5.60 -5.18 16.79
N ASN A 120 4.35 -5.31 16.35
CA ASN A 120 3.72 -6.60 16.11
C ASN A 120 3.02 -6.65 14.74
N LEU A 121 3.78 -7.11 13.74
CA LEU A 121 3.38 -7.22 12.33
C LEU A 121 3.05 -5.83 11.74
N PRO A 122 4.06 -4.95 11.63
CA PRO A 122 3.90 -3.63 11.04
C PRO A 122 3.52 -3.74 9.58
N THR A 123 2.71 -2.81 9.09
CA THR A 123 2.10 -2.90 7.76
C THR A 123 2.69 -1.89 6.80
N ASP A 124 2.78 -0.62 7.18
CA ASP A 124 3.26 0.41 6.25
C ASP A 124 3.89 1.61 6.95
N ALA A 125 4.65 2.40 6.20
CA ALA A 125 5.29 3.62 6.68
C ALA A 125 5.05 4.80 5.74
N ILE A 126 5.00 6.02 6.29
CA ILE A 126 5.07 7.26 5.52
C ILE A 126 5.99 8.26 6.22
N ILE A 127 6.69 9.07 5.44
CA ILE A 127 7.65 10.06 5.93
C ILE A 127 7.08 11.43 5.62
N ASP A 128 7.06 12.31 6.63
CA ASP A 128 6.75 13.71 6.40
C ASP A 128 7.87 14.35 5.56
N PRO A 129 7.59 14.87 4.35
CA PRO A 129 8.62 15.42 3.47
C PRO A 129 9.32 16.67 4.06
N ASP A 130 8.64 17.41 4.93
CA ASP A 130 9.17 18.64 5.51
C ASP A 130 10.03 18.36 6.75
N THR A 131 9.50 17.56 7.69
CA THR A 131 10.19 17.29 8.97
C THR A 131 11.10 16.08 8.94
N GLY A 132 10.82 15.10 8.06
CA GLY A 132 11.47 13.79 8.08
C GLY A 132 10.95 12.84 9.16
N ASP A 133 9.90 13.22 9.88
CA ASP A 133 9.25 12.32 10.85
C ASP A 133 8.68 11.10 10.15
N ILE A 134 8.81 9.94 10.79
CA ILE A 134 8.40 8.65 10.25
C ILE A 134 7.16 8.18 10.99
N PHE A 135 6.10 7.86 10.25
CA PHE A 135 4.85 7.33 10.78
C PHE A 135 4.65 5.90 10.29
N ILE A 136 4.42 4.97 11.20
CA ILE A 136 4.29 3.54 10.89
C ILE A 136 2.95 3.05 11.39
N SER A 137 2.18 2.42 10.49
CA SER A 137 1.00 1.64 10.85
C SER A 137 1.43 0.25 11.33
N ASP A 138 1.01 -0.13 12.54
CA ASP A 138 1.26 -1.44 13.14
C ASP A 138 -0.08 -2.13 13.41
N GLY A 139 -0.50 -2.96 12.44
CA GLY A 139 -1.91 -3.33 12.33
C GLY A 139 -2.27 -4.80 12.39
N TYR A 140 -1.46 -5.72 11.88
CA TYR A 140 -1.88 -7.14 11.87
C TYR A 140 -1.88 -7.76 13.27
N GLY A 141 -0.92 -7.38 14.11
CA GLY A 141 -0.79 -7.85 15.48
C GLY A 141 -1.03 -6.76 16.53
N ASN A 142 -1.21 -5.52 16.11
CA ASN A 142 -1.40 -4.37 16.98
C ASN A 142 -2.55 -3.49 16.47
N SER A 143 -2.78 -2.37 17.13
CA SER A 143 -3.77 -1.37 16.72
C SER A 143 -3.20 0.01 17.05
N ARG A 144 -2.06 0.31 16.42
CA ARG A 144 -1.27 1.51 16.68
C ARG A 144 -0.80 2.18 15.40
N VAL A 145 -0.61 3.48 15.50
CA VAL A 145 0.34 4.22 14.68
C VAL A 145 1.49 4.68 15.57
N HIS A 146 2.72 4.49 15.10
CA HIS A 146 3.94 4.88 15.78
C HIS A 146 4.59 6.06 15.05
N LYS A 147 5.07 7.06 15.79
CA LYS A 147 5.86 8.19 15.29
C LYS A 147 7.30 8.08 15.77
N PHE A 148 8.24 8.24 14.84
CA PHE A 148 9.68 8.33 15.08
C PHE A 148 10.21 9.62 14.47
N ASP A 149 11.33 10.12 14.98
CA ASP A 149 12.06 11.22 14.33
C ASP A 149 12.88 10.71 13.12
N THR A 150 13.52 11.64 12.40
CA THR A 150 14.36 11.35 11.24
C THR A 150 15.56 10.43 11.52
N ASP A 151 15.99 10.32 12.78
CA ASP A 151 17.09 9.45 13.20
C ASP A 151 16.59 8.06 13.63
N GLY A 152 15.28 7.82 13.55
CA GLY A 152 14.65 6.56 13.92
C GLY A 152 14.41 6.40 15.43
N LYS A 153 14.49 7.49 16.21
CA LYS A 153 14.18 7.43 17.64
C LYS A 153 12.68 7.56 17.84
N TYR A 154 12.15 6.68 18.69
CA TYR A 154 10.72 6.68 19.04
C TYR A 154 10.30 7.99 19.71
N ILE A 155 9.20 8.56 19.24
CA ILE A 155 8.56 9.76 19.83
C ILE A 155 7.31 9.35 20.61
N LYS A 156 6.31 8.78 19.93
CA LYS A 156 5.03 8.41 20.54
C LYS A 156 4.23 7.43 19.69
N SER A 157 3.16 6.91 20.27
CA SER A 157 2.17 6.09 19.58
C SER A 157 0.76 6.54 19.96
N TRP A 158 -0.19 6.29 19.08
CA TRP A 158 -1.62 6.45 19.37
C TRP A 158 -2.41 5.32 18.74
N GLY A 159 -3.69 5.22 19.11
CA GLY A 159 -4.55 4.10 18.75
C GLY A 159 -4.72 3.09 19.88
N GLU A 160 -5.85 2.38 19.85
CA GLU A 160 -6.11 1.17 20.62
C GLU A 160 -7.12 0.28 19.90
N PRO A 161 -7.26 -1.00 20.26
CA PRO A 161 -8.24 -1.88 19.63
C PRO A 161 -9.66 -1.33 19.76
N GLY A 162 -10.40 -1.24 18.66
CA GLY A 162 -11.81 -0.87 18.67
C GLY A 162 -12.29 -0.19 17.39
N SER A 163 -13.54 0.27 17.43
CA SER A 163 -14.23 0.92 16.31
C SER A 163 -14.63 2.39 16.59
N ASP A 164 -14.38 2.89 17.79
CA ASP A 164 -14.59 4.31 18.12
C ASP A 164 -13.57 5.20 17.38
N PRO A 165 -13.82 6.52 17.25
CA PRO A 165 -12.84 7.47 16.74
C PRO A 165 -11.50 7.38 17.49
N GLY A 166 -10.39 7.33 16.76
CA GLY A 166 -9.05 7.18 17.33
C GLY A 166 -8.67 5.76 17.74
N LYS A 167 -9.58 4.79 17.63
CA LYS A 167 -9.31 3.36 17.81
C LYS A 167 -9.18 2.66 16.46
N PHE A 168 -8.46 1.55 16.39
CA PHE A 168 -8.29 0.80 15.16
C PHE A 168 -8.68 -0.66 15.34
N SER A 169 -9.17 -1.29 14.28
CA SER A 169 -9.28 -2.74 14.21
C SER A 169 -8.10 -3.32 13.44
N LEU A 170 -7.69 -2.65 12.34
CA LEU A 170 -6.49 -3.02 11.59
C LEU A 170 -6.01 -1.82 10.77
N PRO A 171 -5.13 -0.95 11.33
CA PRO A 171 -4.50 0.10 10.56
C PRO A 171 -3.51 -0.53 9.58
N HIS A 172 -3.86 -0.57 8.30
CA HIS A 172 -3.12 -1.34 7.28
C HIS A 172 -2.16 -0.50 6.44
N ASN A 173 -2.51 0.76 6.21
CA ASN A 173 -1.76 1.64 5.33
C ASN A 173 -1.90 3.09 5.78
N ILE A 174 -0.93 3.92 5.44
CA ILE A 174 -0.86 5.30 5.94
C ILE A 174 -0.31 6.23 4.86
N ALA A 175 -0.95 7.39 4.70
CA ALA A 175 -0.50 8.46 3.81
C ALA A 175 -0.50 9.81 4.55
N ILE A 176 0.20 10.79 3.99
CA ILE A 176 0.22 12.16 4.50
C ILE A 176 -0.08 13.13 3.37
N THR A 177 -0.99 14.07 3.64
CA THR A 177 -1.35 15.17 2.73
C THR A 177 -0.40 16.35 2.92
N SER A 178 -0.35 17.26 1.94
CA SER A 178 0.50 18.46 2.01
C SER A 178 0.13 19.38 3.18
N ASP A 179 -1.12 19.35 3.63
CA ASP A 179 -1.63 20.09 4.80
C ASP A 179 -1.45 19.35 6.14
N LYS A 180 -0.61 18.32 6.18
CA LYS A 180 -0.20 17.57 7.39
C LYS A 180 -1.31 16.76 8.05
N ARG A 181 -2.30 16.31 7.26
CA ARG A 181 -3.24 15.29 7.72
C ARG A 181 -2.71 13.89 7.39
N LEU A 182 -2.64 13.05 8.41
CA LEU A 182 -2.35 11.62 8.29
C LEU A 182 -3.65 10.86 7.98
N LEU A 183 -3.67 10.13 6.87
CA LEU A 183 -4.77 9.28 6.46
C LEU A 183 -4.39 7.84 6.80
N VAL A 184 -5.16 7.17 7.66
CA VAL A 184 -4.91 5.79 8.08
C VAL A 184 -6.04 4.90 7.58
N ALA A 185 -5.70 3.91 6.76
CA ALA A 185 -6.64 2.89 6.28
C ALA A 185 -6.92 1.88 7.40
N ASP A 186 -8.04 2.05 8.10
CA ASP A 186 -8.51 1.15 9.16
C ASP A 186 -9.37 0.05 8.52
N ARG A 187 -8.68 -0.91 7.92
CA ARG A 187 -9.22 -1.87 6.95
C ARG A 187 -10.48 -2.56 7.44
N GLU A 188 -10.41 -3.18 8.61
CA GLU A 188 -11.49 -4.01 9.17
C GLU A 188 -12.64 -3.18 9.77
N ASN A 189 -12.47 -1.85 9.92
CA ASN A 189 -13.54 -0.93 10.29
C ASN A 189 -14.15 -0.20 9.08
N PHE A 190 -13.72 -0.50 7.85
CA PHE A 190 -14.28 0.06 6.61
C PHE A 190 -14.27 1.60 6.60
N ARG A 191 -13.13 2.18 6.98
CA ARG A 191 -12.96 3.64 7.03
C ARG A 191 -11.51 4.07 6.80
N LEU A 192 -11.34 5.30 6.31
CA LEU A 192 -10.14 6.08 6.55
C LEU A 192 -10.35 6.89 7.83
N GLN A 193 -9.35 6.90 8.72
CA GLN A 193 -9.29 7.84 9.83
C GLN A 193 -8.24 8.90 9.56
N ILE A 194 -8.57 10.15 9.87
CA ILE A 194 -7.75 11.31 9.62
C ILE A 194 -7.24 11.84 10.97
N PHE A 195 -5.93 12.02 11.07
CA PHE A 195 -5.25 12.57 12.25
C PHE A 195 -4.35 13.74 11.86
N ASP A 196 -3.98 14.58 12.83
CA ASP A 196 -2.79 15.43 12.66
C ASP A 196 -1.51 14.63 12.89
N THR A 197 -0.35 15.24 12.60
CA THR A 197 0.97 14.64 12.85
C THR A 197 1.32 14.46 14.34
N GLU A 198 0.45 14.94 15.23
CA GLU A 198 0.52 14.74 16.66
C GLU A 198 -0.42 13.61 17.15
N GLY A 199 -1.10 12.92 16.25
CA GLY A 199 -1.96 11.78 16.56
C GLY A 199 -3.33 12.17 17.14
N ASN A 200 -3.73 13.44 17.06
CA ASN A 200 -5.07 13.86 17.42
C ASN A 200 -6.04 13.52 16.29
N PHE A 201 -7.17 12.90 16.63
CA PHE A 201 -8.21 12.57 15.67
C PHE A 201 -8.86 13.85 15.11
N ILE A 202 -8.99 13.93 13.78
CA ILE A 202 -9.61 15.04 13.06
C ILE A 202 -10.98 14.63 12.51
N ASP A 203 -11.01 13.55 11.71
CA ASP A 203 -12.22 13.13 10.97
C ASP A 203 -12.13 11.64 10.57
N GLN A 204 -13.22 11.08 10.05
CA GLN A 204 -13.23 9.75 9.45
C GLN A 204 -14.20 9.66 8.27
N TRP A 205 -13.81 8.92 7.24
CA TRP A 205 -14.65 8.70 6.05
C TRP A 205 -14.86 7.22 5.82
N HIS A 206 -16.11 6.85 5.53
CA HIS A 206 -16.40 5.47 5.13
C HIS A 206 -15.78 5.19 3.76
N ILE A 207 -15.00 4.12 3.68
CA ILE A 207 -14.48 3.55 2.44
C ILE A 207 -14.61 2.04 2.56
N HIS A 208 -15.00 1.35 1.50
CA HIS A 208 -15.19 -0.09 1.60
C HIS A 208 -13.83 -0.79 1.69
N HIS A 209 -13.60 -1.47 2.81
CA HIS A 209 -12.47 -2.36 3.04
C HIS A 209 -11.10 -1.79 2.57
N PRO A 210 -10.71 -0.57 3.03
CA PRO A 210 -9.55 0.13 2.49
C PRO A 210 -8.27 -0.60 2.87
N MET A 211 -7.47 -0.95 1.87
CA MET A 211 -6.23 -1.69 2.04
C MET A 211 -5.01 -0.79 1.82
N SER A 212 -5.05 0.10 0.85
CA SER A 212 -3.98 1.06 0.58
C SER A 212 -4.52 2.47 0.49
N VAL A 213 -3.73 3.46 0.85
CA VAL A 213 -4.02 4.87 0.66
C VAL A 213 -2.74 5.58 0.23
N THR A 214 -2.82 6.45 -0.77
CA THR A 214 -1.73 7.35 -1.15
C THR A 214 -2.28 8.68 -1.64
N THR A 215 -1.43 9.68 -1.78
CA THR A 215 -1.79 11.02 -2.24
C THR A 215 -0.92 11.43 -3.42
N ASP A 216 -1.46 12.23 -4.32
CA ASP A 216 -0.66 12.92 -5.33
C ASP A 216 -0.28 14.34 -4.88
N LYS A 217 0.43 15.07 -5.76
CA LYS A 217 0.86 16.46 -5.53
C LYS A 217 -0.29 17.47 -5.43
N GLU A 218 -1.50 17.09 -5.82
CA GLU A 218 -2.72 17.89 -5.75
C GLU A 218 -3.58 17.50 -4.52
N ASP A 219 -3.05 16.63 -3.65
CA ASP A 219 -3.74 16.02 -2.51
C ASP A 219 -4.99 15.21 -2.90
N ASN A 220 -5.09 14.75 -4.15
CA ASN A 220 -6.08 13.71 -4.46
C ASN A 220 -5.67 12.43 -3.74
N ILE A 221 -6.65 11.73 -3.19
CA ILE A 221 -6.44 10.56 -2.33
C ILE A 221 -6.86 9.31 -3.11
N TYR A 222 -5.94 8.37 -3.25
CA TYR A 222 -6.16 7.12 -3.98
C TYR A 222 -6.23 5.99 -2.98
N VAL A 223 -7.35 5.26 -2.97
CA VAL A 223 -7.62 4.21 -1.99
C VAL A 223 -7.86 2.90 -2.70
N GLY A 224 -7.03 1.88 -2.42
CA GLY A 224 -7.26 0.53 -2.89
C GLY A 224 -8.25 -0.17 -1.98
N GLU A 225 -9.40 -0.56 -2.53
CA GLU A 225 -10.46 -1.25 -1.81
C GLU A 225 -10.33 -2.76 -2.01
N MET A 226 -10.25 -3.53 -0.93
CA MET A 226 -10.28 -4.98 -0.99
C MET A 226 -11.67 -5.47 -1.42
N GLY A 227 -11.74 -6.73 -1.86
CA GLY A 227 -13.01 -7.37 -2.12
C GLY A 227 -13.91 -7.48 -0.88
N PRO A 228 -15.20 -7.64 -1.11
CA PRO A 228 -16.20 -7.70 -0.05
C PRO A 228 -16.06 -8.97 0.79
N PRO A 229 -16.58 -8.97 2.03
CA PRO A 229 -16.71 -10.19 2.82
C PRO A 229 -17.60 -11.24 2.11
N PRO A 230 -17.51 -12.53 2.49
CA PRO A 230 -18.20 -13.62 1.77
C PRO A 230 -19.71 -13.43 1.56
N VAL A 231 -20.40 -12.74 2.48
CA VAL A 231 -21.85 -12.49 2.37
C VAL A 231 -22.23 -11.49 1.27
N GLN A 232 -21.25 -10.73 0.77
CA GLN A 232 -21.39 -9.70 -0.25
C GLN A 232 -20.65 -10.05 -1.55
N GLU A 233 -20.19 -11.30 -1.69
CA GLU A 233 -19.52 -11.77 -2.89
C GLU A 233 -20.44 -11.67 -4.12
N GLY A 234 -19.89 -11.17 -5.24
CA GLY A 234 -20.63 -10.98 -6.49
C GLY A 234 -21.54 -9.74 -6.52
N VAL A 235 -21.59 -8.94 -5.45
CA VAL A 235 -22.26 -7.64 -5.47
C VAL A 235 -21.48 -6.68 -6.37
N LYS A 236 -22.15 -6.16 -7.40
CA LYS A 236 -21.53 -5.26 -8.37
C LYS A 236 -21.09 -3.93 -7.74
N ASN A 237 -19.95 -3.41 -8.18
CA ASN A 237 -19.37 -2.12 -7.78
C ASN A 237 -19.08 -2.01 -6.28
N LEU A 238 -18.69 -3.11 -5.64
CA LEU A 238 -18.37 -3.16 -4.21
C LEU A 238 -16.97 -3.75 -4.00
N GLY A 239 -16.02 -2.92 -3.58
CA GLY A 239 -14.62 -3.34 -3.40
C GLY A 239 -13.91 -3.62 -4.72
N ASN A 240 -12.73 -4.24 -4.63
CA ASN A 240 -11.89 -4.62 -5.78
C ASN A 240 -11.71 -3.49 -6.79
N CYS A 241 -11.43 -2.29 -6.27
CA CYS A 241 -11.33 -1.08 -7.07
C CYS A 241 -10.32 -0.11 -6.46
N VAL A 242 -9.99 0.93 -7.21
CA VAL A 242 -9.30 2.10 -6.68
C VAL A 242 -10.27 3.25 -6.66
N SER A 243 -10.61 3.75 -5.47
CA SER A 243 -11.39 4.97 -5.29
C SER A 243 -10.47 6.18 -5.27
N ILE A 244 -10.79 7.20 -6.07
CA ILE A 244 -10.08 8.47 -6.11
C ILE A 244 -10.97 9.52 -5.44
N LEU A 245 -10.48 10.12 -4.36
CA LEU A 245 -11.17 11.17 -3.60
C LEU A 245 -10.43 12.50 -3.78
N ASN A 246 -11.16 13.59 -3.62
CA ASN A 246 -10.55 14.90 -3.49
C ASN A 246 -10.00 15.13 -2.06
N PRO A 247 -9.29 16.23 -1.79
CA PRO A 247 -8.72 16.52 -0.47
C PRO A 247 -9.74 16.60 0.66
N GLU A 248 -11.02 16.84 0.35
CA GLU A 248 -12.13 16.87 1.32
C GLU A 248 -12.83 15.50 1.50
N GLY A 249 -12.31 14.42 0.89
CA GLY A 249 -12.83 13.07 1.03
C GLY A 249 -14.02 12.74 0.13
N LYS A 250 -14.36 13.62 -0.81
CA LYS A 250 -15.43 13.38 -1.79
C LYS A 250 -14.93 12.53 -2.95
N LEU A 251 -15.65 11.45 -3.26
CA LEU A 251 -15.36 10.60 -4.42
C LEU A 251 -15.41 11.39 -5.74
N ILE A 252 -14.29 11.32 -6.48
CA ILE A 252 -14.13 11.84 -7.85
C ILE A 252 -14.47 10.72 -8.84
N GLU A 253 -13.83 9.56 -8.69
CA GLU A 253 -13.87 8.47 -9.67
C GLU A 253 -13.54 7.12 -9.02
N ARG A 254 -13.98 6.01 -9.64
CA ARG A 254 -13.53 4.66 -9.30
C ARG A 254 -12.92 3.99 -10.52
N LEU A 255 -11.76 3.37 -10.33
CA LEU A 255 -11.10 2.51 -11.31
C LEU A 255 -11.34 1.04 -10.97
N GLY A 256 -11.58 0.23 -11.98
CA GLY A 256 -12.03 -1.16 -11.84
C GLY A 256 -13.32 -1.41 -12.61
N ASP A 257 -13.61 -2.67 -12.91
CA ASP A 257 -14.90 -3.08 -13.49
C ASP A 257 -15.95 -3.32 -12.38
N GLU A 258 -17.18 -3.62 -12.76
CA GLU A 258 -18.29 -3.90 -11.84
C GLU A 258 -18.02 -5.12 -10.95
N LEU A 259 -17.14 -6.02 -11.36
CA LEU A 259 -16.80 -7.27 -10.67
C LEU A 259 -15.28 -7.49 -10.66
N PRO A 260 -14.74 -8.21 -9.65
CA PRO A 260 -13.33 -8.55 -9.60
C PRO A 260 -12.92 -9.48 -10.75
N GLY A 261 -11.62 -9.45 -11.07
CA GLY A 261 -11.05 -10.39 -12.02
C GLY A 261 -9.67 -9.97 -12.51
N SER A 262 -9.19 -10.71 -13.50
CA SER A 262 -7.82 -10.59 -14.00
C SER A 262 -7.71 -9.76 -15.28
N ASP A 263 -8.82 -9.35 -15.90
CA ASP A 263 -8.80 -8.53 -17.12
C ASP A 263 -8.12 -7.18 -16.87
N ASP A 264 -7.66 -6.51 -17.92
CA ASP A 264 -6.82 -5.30 -17.82
C ASP A 264 -7.46 -4.17 -17.00
N ASN A 265 -8.80 -4.06 -17.04
CA ASN A 265 -9.59 -3.04 -16.33
C ASN A 265 -10.15 -3.53 -14.98
N GLN A 266 -9.82 -4.74 -14.53
CA GLN A 266 -10.30 -5.32 -13.27
C GLN A 266 -9.21 -5.30 -12.20
N PHE A 267 -9.62 -5.48 -10.95
CA PHE A 267 -8.72 -5.78 -9.83
C PHE A 267 -9.21 -7.02 -9.08
N VAL A 268 -8.28 -7.70 -8.42
CA VAL A 268 -8.55 -8.82 -7.50
C VAL A 268 -8.31 -8.41 -6.06
N ALA A 269 -7.22 -7.72 -5.75
CA ALA A 269 -6.89 -7.32 -4.39
C ALA A 269 -5.86 -6.17 -4.35
N PRO A 270 -6.27 -4.92 -4.66
CA PRO A 270 -5.41 -3.74 -4.58
C PRO A 270 -4.80 -3.57 -3.18
N HIS A 271 -3.49 -3.77 -3.05
CA HIS A 271 -2.81 -3.85 -1.74
C HIS A 271 -1.80 -2.72 -1.51
N GLY A 272 -1.15 -2.22 -2.55
CA GLY A 272 -0.31 -1.03 -2.50
C GLY A 272 -0.54 -0.17 -3.71
N ILE A 273 -0.49 1.15 -3.54
CA ILE A 273 -0.72 2.11 -4.62
C ILE A 273 0.36 3.20 -4.57
N ALA A 274 0.85 3.57 -5.75
CA ALA A 274 1.70 4.74 -5.93
C ALA A 274 1.26 5.55 -7.15
N VAL A 275 1.55 6.84 -7.13
CA VAL A 275 1.24 7.77 -8.22
C VAL A 275 2.53 8.46 -8.66
N ASP A 276 2.81 8.49 -9.97
CA ASP A 276 3.99 9.16 -10.52
C ASP A 276 3.76 10.68 -10.74
N SER A 277 4.82 11.39 -11.14
CA SER A 277 4.79 12.84 -11.36
C SER A 277 3.80 13.30 -12.45
N LYS A 278 3.44 12.38 -13.36
CA LYS A 278 2.49 12.55 -14.47
C LYS A 278 1.07 12.15 -14.08
N GLY A 279 0.87 11.64 -12.87
CA GLY A 279 -0.40 11.19 -12.35
C GLY A 279 -0.77 9.76 -12.78
N SER A 280 0.13 8.97 -13.36
CA SER A 280 -0.13 7.55 -13.60
C SER A 280 -0.21 6.80 -12.26
N ILE A 281 -1.11 5.84 -12.17
CA ILE A 281 -1.34 5.05 -10.97
C ILE A 281 -0.76 3.67 -11.16
N TYR A 282 0.00 3.21 -10.16
CA TYR A 282 0.55 1.87 -10.07
C TYR A 282 -0.13 1.15 -8.92
N VAL A 283 -0.59 -0.07 -9.15
CA VAL A 283 -1.33 -0.86 -8.16
C VAL A 283 -0.68 -2.23 -8.04
N ALA A 284 -0.12 -2.52 -6.87
CA ALA A 284 0.34 -3.84 -6.49
C ALA A 284 -0.83 -4.62 -5.87
N GLU A 285 -0.95 -5.90 -6.21
CA GLU A 285 -2.04 -6.76 -5.76
C GLU A 285 -1.56 -8.06 -5.13
N VAL A 286 -2.24 -8.45 -4.05
CA VAL A 286 -2.04 -9.74 -3.38
C VAL A 286 -3.08 -10.78 -3.82
N ALA A 287 -3.29 -10.88 -5.13
CA ALA A 287 -4.33 -11.70 -5.74
C ALA A 287 -4.22 -13.18 -5.33
N TRP A 288 -3.00 -13.70 -5.13
CA TRP A 288 -2.81 -15.09 -4.71
C TRP A 288 -3.21 -15.31 -3.26
N THR A 289 -2.68 -14.48 -2.35
CA THR A 289 -2.99 -14.58 -0.93
C THR A 289 -4.48 -14.36 -0.66
N PHE A 290 -5.10 -13.40 -1.34
CA PHE A 290 -6.52 -13.08 -1.12
C PHE A 290 -7.46 -14.13 -1.73
N TRP A 291 -7.19 -14.54 -2.98
CA TRP A 291 -8.17 -15.29 -3.78
C TRP A 291 -7.68 -16.69 -4.16
N PHE A 292 -6.61 -16.78 -4.95
CA PHE A 292 -6.27 -18.03 -5.64
C PHE A 292 -5.74 -19.14 -4.71
N SER A 293 -5.05 -18.80 -3.62
CA SER A 293 -4.53 -19.79 -2.66
C SER A 293 -5.61 -20.63 -1.96
N ARG A 294 -6.88 -20.24 -2.08
CA ARG A 294 -8.04 -20.90 -1.44
C ARG A 294 -8.86 -21.73 -2.43
N GLN A 295 -8.47 -21.76 -3.70
CA GLN A 295 -9.19 -22.49 -4.75
C GLN A 295 -8.67 -23.92 -4.89
N GLU A 296 -9.55 -24.85 -5.28
CA GLU A 296 -9.16 -26.23 -5.57
C GLU A 296 -8.22 -26.34 -6.77
N ASN A 297 -8.38 -25.48 -7.78
CA ASN A 297 -7.59 -25.47 -9.01
C ASN A 297 -7.12 -24.04 -9.33
N PRO A 298 -6.10 -23.52 -8.64
CA PRO A 298 -5.58 -22.19 -8.92
C PRO A 298 -4.93 -22.13 -10.31
N PRO A 299 -4.88 -20.95 -10.93
CA PRO A 299 -4.19 -20.75 -12.21
C PRO A 299 -2.71 -21.14 -12.11
N ILE A 300 -2.19 -21.69 -13.20
CA ILE A 300 -0.78 -22.07 -13.34
C ILE A 300 -0.03 -20.89 -13.96
N GLY A 301 1.05 -20.44 -13.31
CA GLY A 301 1.90 -19.34 -13.79
C GLY A 301 1.75 -18.06 -12.97
N GLU A 302 2.36 -16.99 -13.47
CA GLU A 302 2.26 -15.64 -12.88
C GLU A 302 0.86 -15.08 -13.14
N ILE A 303 0.16 -14.68 -12.09
CA ILE A 303 -1.09 -13.92 -12.21
C ILE A 303 -0.81 -12.41 -12.20
N PRO A 304 -1.69 -11.58 -12.79
CA PRO A 304 -1.58 -10.14 -12.66
C PRO A 304 -1.54 -9.73 -11.19
N SER A 305 -0.40 -9.23 -10.77
CA SER A 305 -0.16 -8.72 -9.42
C SER A 305 0.40 -7.30 -9.42
N LEU A 306 0.62 -6.71 -10.61
CA LEU A 306 1.04 -5.32 -10.78
C LEU A 306 0.33 -4.72 -11.98
N ARG A 307 -0.35 -3.59 -11.77
CA ARG A 307 -1.15 -2.90 -12.79
C ARG A 307 -0.73 -1.44 -12.90
N LYS A 308 -0.80 -0.90 -14.12
CA LYS A 308 -0.64 0.53 -14.38
C LYS A 308 -1.89 1.08 -15.02
N TRP A 309 -2.33 2.24 -14.55
CA TRP A 309 -3.34 3.08 -15.18
C TRP A 309 -2.71 4.43 -15.53
N GLN A 310 -2.86 4.84 -16.79
CA GLN A 310 -2.35 6.10 -17.28
C GLN A 310 -3.45 7.16 -17.25
N ARG A 311 -3.15 8.36 -16.75
CA ARG A 311 -4.04 9.51 -16.84
C ARG A 311 -4.20 9.91 -18.31
N ASN A 312 -5.43 9.97 -18.78
CA ASN A 312 -5.80 10.43 -20.12
C ASN A 312 -5.50 11.93 -20.22
N ALA A 313 -4.98 12.36 -21.38
CA ALA A 313 -4.66 13.75 -21.68
C ALA A 313 -5.93 14.59 -21.96
#